data_AF-A0A530ML77-F1
#
_entry.id   AF-A0A530ML77-F1
#
_cell.length_a   1.000
_cell.length_b   1.000
_cell.length_c   1.000
_cell.angle_alpha   90.00
_cell.angle_beta   90.00
_cell.angle_gamma   90.00
#
_symmetry.space_group_name_H-M   'P 1'
#
loop_
_entity.id
_entity.type
_entity.pdbx_description
1 polymer ?
#
loop_
_entity_poly.entity_id
_entity_poly.type
_entity_poly.pdbx_seq_one_letter_code
_entity_poly.pdbx_strand_id
1 'polypeptide(L)' 'EITADGCMECGTCRILCETSGEIEWNYPRGGFGVLFKFG' A
#
# COMPACT_ATOMS: atom_id res chain seq x y z
N GLU A 1 14.27 0.47 -5.08
CA GLU A 1 13.54 1.65 -4.59
C GLU A 1 12.06 1.27 -4.47
N ILE A 2 11.40 1.59 -3.35
CA ILE A 2 9.98 1.33 -3.14
C ILE A 2 9.23 2.63 -3.46
N THR A 3 8.24 2.58 -4.36
CA THR A 3 7.40 3.74 -4.73
C THR A 3 5.94 3.48 -4.36
N ALA A 4 5.28 4.50 -3.82
CA ALA A 4 3.88 4.44 -3.40
C ALA A 4 2.88 4.93 -4.48
N ASP A 5 3.35 5.58 -5.55
CA ASP A 5 2.51 6.24 -6.58
C ASP A 5 1.72 5.27 -7.49
N GLY A 6 1.76 3.97 -7.20
CA GLY A 6 0.91 2.94 -7.80
C GLY A 6 0.39 1.91 -6.79
N CYS A 7 0.46 2.23 -5.49
CA CYS A 7 -0.05 1.34 -4.44
C CYS A 7 -1.57 1.19 -4.58
N MET A 8 -2.04 -0.05 -4.73
CA MET A 8 -3.47 -0.38 -4.80
C MET A 8 -4.10 -0.56 -3.41
N GLU A 9 -3.36 -0.24 -2.34
CA GLU A 9 -3.78 -0.37 -0.95
C GLU A 9 -4.22 -1.79 -0.53
N CYS A 10 -3.86 -2.81 -1.31
CA CYS A 10 -4.31 -4.18 -1.08
C CYS A 10 -3.61 -4.91 0.09
N GLY A 11 -2.50 -4.36 0.60
CA GLY A 11 -1.77 -4.93 1.74
C GLY A 11 -0.95 -6.21 1.47
N THR A 12 -0.88 -6.70 0.23
CA THR A 12 -0.10 -7.92 -0.08
C THR A 12 1.36 -7.82 0.33
N CYS A 13 2.00 -6.68 0.06
CA CYS A 13 3.40 -6.45 0.43
C CYS A 13 3.61 -6.38 1.95
N ARG A 14 2.63 -5.83 2.70
CA ARG A 14 2.64 -5.84 4.17
C ARG A 14 2.70 -7.27 4.71
N ILE A 15 1.89 -8.17 4.17
CA ILE A 15 1.81 -9.56 4.63
C ILE A 15 3.09 -10.32 4.26
N LEU A 16 3.54 -10.23 3.00
CA LEU A 16 4.72 -10.95 2.53
C LEU A 16 6.00 -10.54 3.26
N CYS A 17 6.12 -9.26 3.61
CA CYS A 17 7.30 -8.71 4.27
C CYS A 17 7.10 -8.55 5.78
N GLU A 18 6.05 -9.12 6.38
CA GLU A 18 5.77 -8.96 7.82
C GLU A 18 6.91 -9.51 8.68
N THR A 19 7.46 -10.67 8.31
CA THR A 19 8.57 -11.29 9.06
C THR A 19 9.89 -10.55 8.88
N SER A 20 10.14 -10.01 7.68
CA SER A 20 11.40 -9.28 7.42
C SER A 20 11.36 -7.85 7.95
N GLY A 21 10.17 -7.24 8.07
CA GLY A 21 10.01 -5.85 8.49
C GLY A 21 10.55 -4.85 7.47
N GLU A 22 10.85 -5.29 6.25
CA GLU A 22 11.46 -4.45 5.20
C GLU A 22 10.50 -3.41 4.63
N ILE A 23 9.19 -3.58 4.87
CA ILE A 23 8.15 -2.68 4.41
C ILE A 23 7.36 -2.18 5.61
N GLU A 24 7.46 -0.88 5.86
CA GLU A 24 6.49 -0.18 6.68
C GLU A 24 5.29 0.21 5.81
N TRP A 25 4.12 -0.37 6.12
CA TRP A 25 2.92 -0.19 5.33
C TRP A 25 1.84 0.52 6.13
N ASN A 26 1.29 1.60 5.56
CA ASN A 26 0.21 2.38 6.11
C ASN A 26 -0.76 2.80 5.00
N TYR A 27 -2.04 2.98 5.36
CA TYR A 27 -2.99 3.61 4.45
C TYR A 27 -2.58 5.07 4.18
N PRO A 28 -2.86 5.60 2.98
CA PRO A 28 -2.65 7.01 2.70
C PRO A 28 -3.57 7.87 3.56
N ARG A 29 -3.23 9.16 3.70
CA ARG A 29 -4.12 10.12 4.34
C ARG A 29 -5.44 10.20 3.59
N GLY A 30 -6.53 10.48 4.30
CA GLY A 30 -7.85 10.64 3.67
C GLY A 30 -7.83 11.64 2.51
N GLY A 31 -8.46 11.28 1.40
CA GLY A 31 -8.45 12.07 0.15
C GLY A 31 -7.27 11.79 -0.78
N PHE A 32 -6.35 10.89 -0.41
CA PHE A 32 -5.27 10.38 -1.25
C PHE A 32 -5.45 8.88 -1.48
N GLY A 33 -4.58 8.31 -2.31
CA GLY A 33 -4.55 6.88 -2.58
C GLY A 33 -5.32 6.47 -3.82
N VAL A 34 -5.68 5.19 -3.89
CA VAL A 34 -6.43 4.63 -5.01
C VAL A 34 -7.90 5.03 -4.91
N LEU A 35 -8.47 5.49 -6.02
CA LEU A 35 -9.89 5.81 -6.14
C LEU A 35 -10.52 4.89 -7.18
N PHE A 36 -11.28 3.90 -6.73
CA PHE A 36 -12.00 2.99 -7.62
C PHE A 36 -13.24 3.68 -8.19
N LYS A 37 -13.29 3.82 -9.52
CA LYS A 37 -14.46 4.39 -10.21
C LYS A 37 -15.59 3.38 -10.36
N PHE A 38 -15.27 2.11 -10.55
CA PHE A 38 -16.24 1.04 -10.85
C PHE A 38 -16.03 -0.25 -10.04
N GLY A 39 -15.13 -0.24 -9.04
CA GLY A 39 -14.70 -1.45 -8.34
C GLY A 39 -13.68 -2.23 -9.15
#